data_AF-A0A7X7KJI7-F1
#
_entry.id   AF-A0A7X7KJI7-F1
#
_cell.length_a   1.000
_cell.length_b   1.000
_cell.length_c   1.000
_cell.angle_alpha   90.00
_cell.angle_beta   90.00
_cell.angle_gamma   90.00
#
_symmetry.space_group_name_H-M   'P 1'
#
loop_
_entity.id
_entity.type
_entity.pdbx_description
1 polymer ?
#
loop_
_entity_poly.entity_id
_entity_poly.type
_entity_poly.pdbx_seq_one_letter_code
_entity_poly.pdbx_strand_id
1 'polypeptide(L)'
;MARRVTLSALGPRPLQGDVSRPHQQAVDEMIAWWQSQVAIVLPDRPDLIVVPEACDRYPNYPMDKRLEYYRCRGNQVRDFFAGVARDNRCYIAYSAARELPDGTWRNSTQILDRTGAVAGIYNKNHLVIEETTKGGILCGKDAPLIQADFGTLGCAICFDLNFDEIRAKTKALRPDLVVFCSMYHGGLMQSVWAYDCRAHFIGAVAGNECTVLNPLGERIARSTNYYSWLTTQVNLDCVVAHIDYNNAKFRAMKQKYGRGVAFSDPGYLGCVLLTNEMDGITMPEIVAEFEIELLDDYWARALKHRAENTEP
;
A
#
# COMPACT_ATOMS: atom_id res chain seq x y z
N MET A 1 9.07 1.34 -19.63
CA MET A 1 10.04 0.26 -19.45
C MET A 1 9.56 -0.58 -18.30
N ALA A 2 9.77 -1.90 -18.37
CA ALA A 2 9.41 -2.82 -17.31
C ALA A 2 9.93 -2.28 -15.97
N ARG A 3 9.03 -2.16 -15.01
CA ARG A 3 9.28 -1.45 -13.75
C ARG A 3 9.09 -2.42 -12.61
N ARG A 4 10.09 -3.30 -12.47
CA ARG A 4 10.08 -4.37 -11.47
C ARG A 4 10.48 -3.83 -10.11
N VAL A 5 9.70 -4.15 -9.09
CA VAL A 5 9.85 -3.64 -7.73
C VAL A 5 9.78 -4.80 -6.74
N THR A 6 10.76 -4.92 -5.88
CA THR A 6 10.76 -5.90 -4.80
C THR A 6 10.04 -5.33 -3.58
N LEU A 7 8.93 -5.94 -3.21
CA LEU A 7 8.06 -5.51 -2.12
C LEU A 7 8.17 -6.48 -0.95
N SER A 8 8.34 -5.95 0.26
CA SER A 8 8.26 -6.73 1.50
C SER A 8 7.20 -6.17 2.43
N ALA A 9 6.45 -7.05 3.08
CA ALA A 9 5.53 -6.70 4.16
C ALA A 9 5.89 -7.47 5.42
N LEU A 10 5.86 -6.77 6.56
CA LEU A 10 6.04 -7.34 7.89
C LEU A 10 4.72 -7.20 8.65
N GLY A 11 4.19 -8.29 9.18
CA GLY A 11 2.97 -8.34 9.99
C GLY A 11 3.11 -9.09 11.30
N PRO A 12 4.21 -8.93 12.07
CA PRO A 12 4.33 -9.62 13.35
C PRO A 12 3.20 -9.21 14.31
N ARG A 13 2.91 -10.07 15.29
CA ARG A 13 2.00 -9.69 16.38
C ARG A 13 2.60 -8.49 17.13
N PRO A 14 1.80 -7.48 17.50
CA PRO A 14 2.32 -6.34 18.23
C PRO A 14 2.99 -6.77 19.54
N LEU A 15 4.16 -6.18 19.81
CA LEU A 15 4.90 -6.42 21.02
C LEU A 15 4.06 -6.02 22.25
N GLN A 16 4.09 -6.86 23.29
CA GLN A 16 3.47 -6.55 24.59
C GLN A 16 4.53 -5.91 25.50
N GLY A 17 4.13 -4.89 26.24
CA GLY A 17 5.07 -4.11 27.06
C GLY A 17 4.84 -4.34 28.54
N ASP A 18 5.88 -4.11 29.35
CA ASP A 18 5.71 -3.97 30.80
C ASP A 18 5.40 -2.50 31.11
N VAL A 19 4.20 -2.23 31.63
CA VAL A 19 3.71 -0.86 31.90
C VAL A 19 4.43 -0.20 33.08
N SER A 20 5.14 -0.99 33.91
CA SER A 20 5.90 -0.47 35.05
C SER A 20 7.28 0.07 34.65
N ARG A 21 7.76 -0.26 33.45
CA ARG A 21 9.07 0.16 32.96
C ARG A 21 9.09 1.65 32.61
N PRO A 22 10.24 2.33 32.75
CA PRO A 22 10.43 3.66 32.21
C PRO A 22 10.17 3.70 30.70
N HIS A 23 9.45 4.72 30.23
CA HIS A 23 9.06 4.86 28.82
C HIS A 23 10.24 4.79 27.85
N GLN A 24 11.39 5.37 28.20
CA GLN A 24 12.57 5.31 27.33
C GLN A 24 13.08 3.88 27.14
N GLN A 25 13.07 3.04 28.18
CA GLN A 25 13.46 1.64 28.05
C GLN A 25 12.48 0.87 27.16
N ALA A 26 11.18 1.20 27.22
CA ALA A 26 10.18 0.64 26.31
C ALA A 26 10.40 1.08 24.85
N VAL A 27 10.88 2.31 24.62
CA VAL A 27 11.26 2.76 23.27
C VAL A 27 12.45 1.96 22.74
N ASP A 28 13.49 1.78 23.57
CA ASP A 28 14.68 1.02 23.19
C ASP A 28 14.33 -0.46 22.88
N GLU A 29 13.44 -1.05 23.68
CA GLU A 29 12.92 -2.41 23.47
C GLU A 29 12.13 -2.52 22.15
N MET A 30 11.27 -1.53 21.85
CA MET A 30 10.53 -1.48 20.58
C MET A 30 11.47 -1.36 19.37
N ILE A 31 12.52 -0.55 19.47
CA ILE A 31 13.54 -0.40 18.41
C ILE A 31 14.29 -1.72 18.21
N ALA A 32 14.77 -2.34 19.29
CA ALA A 32 15.49 -3.62 19.22
C ALA A 32 14.60 -4.73 18.63
N TRP A 33 13.31 -4.74 18.99
CA TRP A 33 12.34 -5.65 18.41
C TRP A 33 12.18 -5.42 16.91
N TRP A 34 11.93 -4.18 16.47
CA TRP A 34 11.80 -3.88 15.04
C TRP A 34 13.09 -4.13 14.25
N GLN A 35 14.26 -3.93 14.85
CA GLN A 35 15.55 -4.32 14.27
C GLN A 35 15.57 -5.82 13.95
N SER A 36 15.08 -6.68 14.85
CA SER A 36 14.97 -8.11 14.58
C SER A 36 13.98 -8.44 13.46
N GLN A 37 12.87 -7.69 13.36
CA GLN A 37 11.82 -7.95 12.37
C GLN A 37 12.24 -7.53 10.96
N VAL A 38 12.83 -6.34 10.80
CA VAL A 38 13.27 -5.87 9.47
C VAL A 38 14.42 -6.73 8.94
N ALA A 39 15.33 -7.20 9.81
CA ALA A 39 16.46 -8.04 9.43
C ALA A 39 16.06 -9.32 8.68
N ILE A 40 14.82 -9.79 8.85
CA ILE A 40 14.28 -10.97 8.18
C ILE A 40 14.17 -10.76 6.66
N VAL A 41 13.79 -9.56 6.21
CA VAL A 41 13.51 -9.26 4.80
C VAL A 41 14.63 -8.50 4.10
N LEU A 42 15.56 -7.89 4.83
CA LEU A 42 16.69 -7.17 4.26
C LEU A 42 17.58 -8.00 3.31
N PRO A 43 17.80 -9.33 3.51
CA PRO A 43 18.59 -10.14 2.58
C PRO A 43 18.04 -10.13 1.14
N ASP A 44 16.72 -9.97 0.97
CA ASP A 44 16.08 -9.93 -0.34
C ASP A 44 16.24 -8.56 -1.05
N ARG A 45 16.82 -7.57 -0.37
CA ARG A 45 17.03 -6.20 -0.87
C ARG A 45 15.74 -5.56 -1.42
N PRO A 46 14.70 -5.41 -0.59
CA PRO A 46 13.44 -4.83 -1.02
C PRO A 46 13.60 -3.37 -1.46
N ASP A 47 12.81 -2.96 -2.44
CA ASP A 47 12.64 -1.56 -2.82
C ASP A 47 11.69 -0.83 -1.86
N LEU A 48 10.71 -1.54 -1.30
CA LEU A 48 9.76 -1.03 -0.31
C LEU A 48 9.49 -2.06 0.79
N ILE A 49 9.62 -1.64 2.05
CA ILE A 49 9.18 -2.41 3.23
C ILE A 49 7.95 -1.73 3.83
N VAL A 50 6.87 -2.48 4.05
CA VAL A 50 5.64 -2.00 4.68
C VAL A 50 5.48 -2.64 6.05
N VAL A 51 5.23 -1.81 7.08
CA VAL A 51 4.95 -2.27 8.45
C VAL A 51 3.50 -1.94 8.86
N PRO A 52 2.94 -2.61 9.87
CA PRO A 52 1.53 -2.47 10.19
C PRO A 52 1.15 -1.09 10.75
N GLU A 53 -0.14 -0.81 10.80
CA GLU A 53 -0.66 0.34 11.54
C GLU A 53 -0.23 0.30 13.01
N ALA A 54 0.15 1.46 13.55
CA ALA A 54 0.58 1.60 14.94
C ALA A 54 1.65 0.55 15.30
N CYS A 55 2.59 0.31 14.37
CA CYS A 55 3.61 -0.73 14.46
C CYS A 55 4.47 -0.65 15.74
N ASP A 56 4.58 0.54 16.32
CA ASP A 56 5.38 0.83 17.50
C ASP A 56 4.57 1.01 18.79
N ARG A 57 3.31 0.55 18.80
CA ARG A 57 2.41 0.60 19.95
C ARG A 57 2.41 -0.70 20.74
N TYR A 58 2.54 -0.59 22.06
CA TYR A 58 2.19 -1.65 23.01
C TYR A 58 0.66 -1.71 23.22
N PRO A 59 -0.05 -2.75 22.75
CA PRO A 59 -1.51 -2.79 22.81
C PRO A 59 -2.07 -2.85 24.23
N ASN A 60 -1.33 -3.49 25.14
CA ASN A 60 -1.72 -3.67 26.53
C ASN A 60 -1.55 -2.43 27.40
N TYR A 61 -0.92 -1.36 26.91
CA TYR A 61 -0.82 -0.11 27.66
C TYR A 61 -2.20 0.55 27.76
N PRO A 62 -2.63 0.99 28.97
CA PRO A 62 -3.79 1.84 29.12
C PRO A 62 -3.55 3.19 28.42
N MET A 63 -4.63 3.91 28.10
CA MET A 63 -4.55 5.06 27.17
C MET A 63 -3.63 6.19 27.67
N ASP A 64 -3.68 6.52 28.96
CA ASP A 64 -2.83 7.52 29.60
C ASP A 64 -1.34 7.15 29.47
N LYS A 65 -0.97 5.90 29.81
CA LYS A 65 0.40 5.40 29.66
C LYS A 65 0.85 5.29 28.22
N ARG A 66 -0.07 4.97 27.31
CA ARG A 66 0.20 4.95 25.87
C ARG A 66 0.54 6.35 25.34
N LEU A 67 -0.20 7.38 25.76
CA LEU A 67 0.08 8.76 25.37
C LEU A 67 1.41 9.26 25.96
N GLU A 68 1.70 8.94 27.22
CA GLU A 68 3.02 9.21 27.83
C GLU A 68 4.15 8.54 27.04
N TYR A 69 3.99 7.25 26.70
CA TYR A 69 4.95 6.51 25.87
C TYR A 69 5.12 7.17 24.50
N TYR A 70 4.04 7.57 23.82
CA TYR A 70 4.14 8.23 22.52
C TYR A 70 4.93 9.53 22.57
N ARG A 71 4.77 10.33 23.62
CA ARG A 71 5.54 11.56 23.83
C ARG A 71 7.02 11.28 24.07
N CYS A 72 7.33 10.29 24.90
CA CYS A 72 8.71 9.85 25.13
C CYS A 72 9.34 9.30 23.84
N ARG A 73 8.61 8.44 23.13
CA ARG A 73 9.01 7.84 21.85
C ARG A 73 9.29 8.91 20.80
N GLY A 74 8.51 10.00 20.75
CA GLY A 74 8.70 11.09 19.81
C GLY A 74 8.88 10.56 18.38
N ASN A 75 10.04 10.81 17.78
CA ASN A 75 10.42 10.27 16.47
C ASN A 75 11.47 9.15 16.53
N GLN A 76 11.88 8.67 17.70
CA GLN A 76 13.01 7.74 17.85
C GLN A 76 12.84 6.46 17.02
N VAL A 77 11.64 5.85 17.02
CA VAL A 77 11.35 4.65 16.20
C VAL A 77 11.29 4.98 14.70
N ARG A 78 10.74 6.15 14.31
CA ARG A 78 10.78 6.63 12.92
C ARG A 78 12.22 6.79 12.45
N ASP A 79 13.08 7.38 13.29
CA ASP A 79 14.48 7.67 12.95
C ASP A 79 15.31 6.39 12.86
N PHE A 80 14.98 5.38 13.67
CA PHE A 80 15.47 4.01 13.45
C PHE A 80 15.10 3.49 12.06
N PHE A 81 13.82 3.53 11.66
CA PHE A 81 13.41 3.10 10.32
C PHE A 81 14.05 3.93 9.21
N ALA A 82 14.22 5.23 9.41
CA ALA A 82 14.93 6.10 8.46
C ALA A 82 16.40 5.67 8.28
N GLY A 83 17.06 5.26 9.36
CA GLY A 83 18.38 4.63 9.31
C GLY A 83 18.37 3.36 8.47
N VAL A 84 17.43 2.45 8.73
CA VAL A 84 17.28 1.21 7.96
C VAL A 84 17.06 1.49 6.47
N ALA A 85 16.18 2.44 6.14
CA ALA A 85 15.87 2.86 4.77
C ALA A 85 17.12 3.34 4.04
N ARG A 86 17.88 4.25 4.67
CA ARG A 86 19.13 4.78 4.14
C ARG A 86 20.19 3.70 3.94
N ASP A 87 20.43 2.89 4.96
CA ASP A 87 21.54 1.94 4.98
C ASP A 87 21.30 0.77 4.00
N ASN A 88 20.03 0.46 3.69
CA ASN A 88 19.63 -0.60 2.75
C ASN A 88 19.12 -0.05 1.41
N ARG A 89 19.12 1.27 1.24
CA ARG A 89 18.67 1.99 0.04
C ARG A 89 17.26 1.58 -0.40
N CYS A 90 16.34 1.46 0.56
CA CYS A 90 14.95 1.08 0.32
C CYS A 90 13.98 2.15 0.83
N TYR A 91 12.75 2.11 0.37
CA TYR A 91 11.65 2.86 0.96
C TYR A 91 11.07 2.09 2.15
N ILE A 92 10.54 2.81 3.14
CA ILE A 92 9.80 2.20 4.26
C ILE A 92 8.50 2.96 4.51
N ALA A 93 7.37 2.24 4.54
CA ALA A 93 6.09 2.77 4.96
C ALA A 93 5.89 2.57 6.46
N TYR A 94 6.33 3.56 7.24
CA TYR A 94 6.24 3.54 8.71
C TYR A 94 4.91 4.14 9.19
N SER A 95 4.10 3.35 9.89
CA SER A 95 2.76 3.76 10.33
C SER A 95 2.62 3.84 11.85
N ALA A 96 2.36 5.03 12.38
CA ALA A 96 2.27 5.28 13.81
C ALA A 96 1.40 6.50 14.16
N ALA A 97 1.02 6.61 15.44
CA ALA A 97 0.48 7.85 15.99
C ALA A 97 1.56 8.95 15.99
N ARG A 98 1.21 10.19 15.71
CA ARG A 98 2.13 11.33 15.61
C ARG A 98 1.51 12.56 16.26
N GLU A 99 2.20 13.13 17.23
CA GLU A 99 1.86 14.44 17.81
C GLU A 99 2.39 15.54 16.88
N LEU A 100 1.58 16.58 16.67
CA LEU A 100 1.94 17.77 15.93
C LEU A 100 2.38 18.90 16.88
N PRO A 101 3.06 19.95 16.39
CA PRO A 101 3.47 21.07 17.23
C PRO A 101 2.33 21.79 17.96
N ASP A 102 1.09 21.66 17.45
CA ASP A 102 -0.12 22.20 18.07
C ASP A 102 -0.70 21.31 19.19
N GLY A 103 -0.04 20.20 19.51
CA GLY A 103 -0.48 19.22 20.51
C GLY A 103 -1.57 18.26 20.03
N THR A 104 -2.02 18.37 18.77
CA THR A 104 -3.00 17.45 18.19
C THR A 104 -2.33 16.20 17.63
N TRP A 105 -3.09 15.11 17.53
CA TRP A 105 -2.57 13.81 17.11
C TRP A 105 -3.12 13.38 15.74
N ARG A 106 -2.32 12.64 14.98
CA ARG A 106 -2.73 11.93 13.75
C ARG A 106 -2.28 10.48 13.81
N ASN A 107 -3.04 9.56 13.21
CA ASN A 107 -2.57 8.23 12.85
C ASN A 107 -2.04 8.35 11.41
N SER A 108 -0.72 8.22 11.23
CA SER A 108 -0.05 8.56 9.97
C SER A 108 0.78 7.40 9.44
N THR A 109 0.80 7.23 8.13
CA THR A 109 1.84 6.50 7.41
C THR A 109 2.81 7.53 6.83
N GLN A 110 4.06 7.47 7.25
CA GLN A 110 5.16 8.27 6.71
C GLN A 110 5.97 7.37 5.77
N ILE A 111 6.06 7.74 4.49
CA ILE A 111 6.92 7.06 3.53
C ILE A 111 8.32 7.65 3.67
N LEU A 112 9.26 6.81 4.12
CA LEU A 112 10.67 7.12 4.20
C LEU A 112 11.33 6.70 2.89
N ASP A 113 12.11 7.58 2.26
CA ASP A 113 12.82 7.31 1.02
C ASP A 113 14.15 6.59 1.22
N ARG A 114 14.84 6.29 0.11
CA ARG A 114 16.14 5.61 0.12
C ARG A 114 17.26 6.37 0.84
N THR A 115 17.06 7.64 1.21
CA THR A 115 17.99 8.45 2.01
C THR A 115 17.60 8.49 3.49
N GLY A 116 16.43 7.97 3.84
CA GLY A 116 15.81 8.08 5.17
C GLY A 116 14.99 9.36 5.35
N ALA A 117 14.84 10.20 4.33
CA ALA A 117 14.00 11.39 4.41
C ALA A 117 12.52 11.04 4.24
N VAL A 118 11.62 11.88 4.76
CA VAL A 118 10.17 11.68 4.59
C VAL A 118 9.76 12.17 3.20
N ALA A 119 9.48 11.24 2.28
CA ALA A 119 8.98 11.55 0.93
C ALA A 119 7.53 12.02 0.93
N GLY A 120 6.73 11.56 1.90
CA GLY A 120 5.33 11.95 2.02
C GLY A 120 4.68 11.38 3.27
N ILE A 121 3.53 11.96 3.63
CA ILE A 121 2.76 11.59 4.83
C ILE A 121 1.30 11.46 4.44
N TYR A 122 0.71 10.30 4.74
CA TYR A 122 -0.72 10.08 4.72
C TYR A 122 -1.26 10.06 6.15
N ASN A 123 -2.37 10.75 6.41
CA ASN A 123 -3.08 10.69 7.69
C ASN A 123 -4.37 9.88 7.49
N LYS A 124 -4.62 8.89 8.35
CA LYS A 124 -5.82 8.03 8.33
C LYS A 124 -7.08 8.89 8.26
N ASN A 125 -7.87 8.75 7.19
CA ASN A 125 -9.05 9.57 6.97
C ASN A 125 -10.21 9.11 7.85
N HIS A 126 -10.38 7.80 7.99
CA HIS A 126 -11.47 7.21 8.75
C HIS A 126 -10.94 6.52 9.99
N LEU A 127 -11.00 7.23 11.12
CA LEU A 127 -10.63 6.69 12.42
C LEU A 127 -11.75 5.80 12.98
N VAL A 128 -11.36 4.80 13.77
CA VAL A 128 -12.28 4.12 14.68
C VAL A 128 -12.68 5.12 15.78
N ILE A 129 -13.93 5.06 16.25
CA ILE A 129 -14.51 6.07 17.16
C ILE A 129 -13.63 6.30 18.40
N GLU A 130 -13.07 5.26 19.00
CA GLU A 130 -12.22 5.36 20.19
C GLU A 130 -10.87 6.04 19.93
N GLU A 131 -10.35 6.03 18.69
CA GLU A 131 -9.14 6.77 18.34
C GLU A 131 -9.36 8.29 18.53
N THR A 132 -10.56 8.79 18.22
CA THR A 132 -10.94 10.19 18.46
C THR A 132 -11.34 10.42 19.91
N THR A 133 -12.33 9.68 20.42
CA THR A 133 -12.99 9.94 21.71
C THR A 133 -12.13 9.63 22.92
N LYS A 134 -11.17 8.71 22.81
CA LYS A 134 -10.23 8.35 23.89
C LYS A 134 -8.79 8.74 23.57
N GLY A 135 -8.39 8.63 22.30
CA GLY A 135 -7.03 8.92 21.85
C GLY A 135 -6.78 10.39 21.48
N GLY A 136 -7.81 11.20 21.26
CA GLY A 136 -7.67 12.59 20.80
C GLY A 136 -7.05 12.71 19.41
N ILE A 137 -7.06 11.63 18.63
CA ILE A 137 -6.52 11.59 17.26
C ILE A 137 -7.54 12.23 16.34
N LEU A 138 -7.11 13.15 15.47
CA LEU A 138 -7.97 13.77 14.48
C LEU A 138 -7.87 13.04 13.13
N CYS A 139 -8.99 12.99 12.42
CA CYS A 139 -9.07 12.42 11.08
C CYS A 139 -8.20 13.20 10.09
N GLY A 140 -7.55 12.48 9.18
CA GLY A 140 -7.06 13.02 7.92
C GLY A 140 -8.21 13.44 7.02
N LYS A 141 -7.89 14.21 5.98
CA LYS A 141 -8.85 14.70 4.98
C LYS A 141 -8.39 14.48 3.53
N ASP A 142 -7.08 14.31 3.36
CA ASP A 142 -6.38 14.28 2.08
C ASP A 142 -5.89 12.86 1.78
N ALA A 143 -5.70 12.55 0.51
CA ALA A 143 -5.11 11.31 0.02
C ALA A 143 -3.90 11.63 -0.88
N PRO A 144 -2.81 12.21 -0.37
CA PRO A 144 -1.70 12.62 -1.22
C PRO A 144 -1.08 11.42 -1.93
N LEU A 145 -0.80 11.59 -3.22
CA LEU A 145 -0.01 10.66 -4.01
C LEU A 145 1.47 10.90 -3.72
N ILE A 146 2.17 9.88 -3.22
CA ILE A 146 3.58 10.00 -2.81
C ILE A 146 4.47 9.48 -3.94
N GLN A 147 5.48 10.26 -4.33
CA GLN A 147 6.40 9.90 -5.41
C GLN A 147 7.54 9.04 -4.87
N ALA A 148 7.80 7.92 -5.54
CA ALA A 148 8.99 7.09 -5.38
C ALA A 148 9.68 6.95 -6.74
N ASP A 149 10.96 6.56 -6.75
CA ASP A 149 11.72 6.39 -7.99
C ASP A 149 11.21 5.24 -8.89
N PHE A 150 10.47 4.31 -8.31
CA PHE A 150 9.82 3.21 -9.03
C PHE A 150 8.33 3.47 -9.31
N GLY A 151 7.76 4.60 -8.92
CA GLY A 151 6.36 4.93 -9.19
C GLY A 151 5.64 5.68 -8.08
N THR A 152 4.32 5.71 -8.19
CA THR A 152 3.46 6.50 -7.34
C THR A 152 2.72 5.64 -6.31
N LEU A 153 2.72 6.11 -5.07
CA LEU A 153 2.14 5.40 -3.93
C LEU A 153 0.87 6.10 -3.46
N GLY A 154 -0.23 5.38 -3.45
CA GLY A 154 -1.43 5.71 -2.67
C GLY A 154 -1.35 5.03 -1.30
N CYS A 155 -1.87 5.65 -0.25
CA CYS A 155 -1.87 5.06 1.08
C CYS A 155 -3.29 4.91 1.64
N ALA A 156 -3.50 3.84 2.41
CA ALA A 156 -4.70 3.63 3.21
C ALA A 156 -4.31 3.01 4.54
N ILE A 157 -5.03 3.34 5.62
CA ILE A 157 -4.75 2.78 6.94
C ILE A 157 -6.00 2.10 7.48
N CYS A 158 -5.90 0.79 7.71
CA CYS A 158 -6.87 -0.02 8.44
C CYS A 158 -8.33 0.22 8.05
N PHE A 159 -9.06 0.95 8.88
CA PHE A 159 -10.49 1.20 8.76
C PHE A 159 -10.86 1.95 7.47
N ASP A 160 -9.91 2.69 6.86
CA ASP A 160 -10.09 3.36 5.56
C ASP A 160 -10.64 2.43 4.46
N LEU A 161 -10.29 1.13 4.46
CA LEU A 161 -10.71 0.22 3.39
C LEU A 161 -12.23 0.12 3.23
N ASN A 162 -12.99 0.43 4.28
CA ASN A 162 -14.43 0.31 4.30
C ASN A 162 -15.16 1.50 3.66
N PHE A 163 -14.45 2.57 3.27
CA PHE A 163 -15.08 3.83 2.90
C PHE A 163 -14.82 4.20 1.43
N ASP A 164 -15.92 4.35 0.69
CA ASP A 164 -15.88 4.68 -0.74
C ASP A 164 -15.32 6.08 -1.00
N GLU A 165 -15.53 7.05 -0.10
CA GLU A 165 -15.05 8.42 -0.29
C GLU A 165 -13.53 8.47 -0.47
N ILE A 166 -12.79 7.82 0.44
CA ILE A 166 -11.32 7.82 0.37
C ILE A 166 -10.81 6.94 -0.77
N ARG A 167 -11.51 5.84 -1.08
CA ARG A 167 -11.17 5.01 -2.24
C ARG A 167 -11.35 5.78 -3.54
N ALA A 168 -12.44 6.53 -3.68
CA ALA A 168 -12.71 7.36 -4.87
C ALA A 168 -11.64 8.45 -5.06
N LYS A 169 -11.23 9.11 -3.96
CA LYS A 169 -10.09 10.06 -3.99
C LYS A 169 -8.80 9.37 -4.47
N THR A 170 -8.50 8.19 -3.93
CA THR A 170 -7.31 7.42 -4.30
C THR A 170 -7.35 6.96 -5.77
N LYS A 171 -8.49 6.43 -6.22
CA LYS A 171 -8.73 6.03 -7.61
C LYS A 171 -8.51 7.18 -8.59
N ALA A 172 -9.03 8.36 -8.29
CA ALA A 172 -8.87 9.54 -9.15
C ALA A 172 -7.40 9.94 -9.36
N LEU A 173 -6.52 9.61 -8.41
CA LEU A 173 -5.09 9.87 -8.48
C LEU A 173 -4.31 8.81 -9.27
N ARG A 174 -4.91 7.64 -9.54
CA ARG A 174 -4.32 6.53 -10.31
C ARG A 174 -2.91 6.13 -9.82
N PRO A 175 -2.77 5.69 -8.55
CA PRO A 175 -1.49 5.22 -8.04
C PRO A 175 -1.03 3.96 -8.77
N ASP A 176 0.29 3.76 -8.84
CA ASP A 176 0.85 2.49 -9.31
C ASP A 176 0.73 1.39 -8.25
N LEU A 177 0.85 1.77 -6.97
CA LEU A 177 0.81 0.88 -5.82
C LEU A 177 0.01 1.52 -4.67
N VAL A 178 -0.94 0.77 -4.12
CA VAL A 178 -1.63 1.11 -2.86
C VAL A 178 -0.89 0.42 -1.69
N VAL A 179 -0.46 1.22 -0.73
CA VAL A 179 0.23 0.78 0.48
C VAL A 179 -0.74 0.80 1.65
N PHE A 180 -0.97 -0.37 2.25
CA PHE A 180 -1.94 -0.57 3.30
C PHE A 180 -1.27 -1.02 4.60
N CYS A 181 -1.23 -0.12 5.58
CA CYS A 181 -0.73 -0.40 6.94
C CYS A 181 -1.93 -0.68 7.84
N SER A 182 -1.96 -1.82 8.54
CA SER A 182 -3.21 -2.20 9.21
C SER A 182 -3.11 -3.12 10.43
N MET A 183 -4.11 -3.03 11.30
CA MET A 183 -4.46 -4.06 12.29
C MET A 183 -5.77 -4.81 11.97
N TYR A 184 -6.40 -4.45 10.85
CA TYR A 184 -7.59 -5.08 10.27
C TYR A 184 -7.23 -5.73 8.93
N HIS A 185 -7.60 -6.99 8.72
CA HIS A 185 -7.20 -7.67 7.49
C HIS A 185 -7.86 -7.08 6.23
N GLY A 186 -9.08 -6.56 6.25
CA GLY A 186 -9.72 -6.04 5.02
C GLY A 186 -10.35 -7.11 4.13
N GLY A 187 -9.78 -8.31 4.04
CA GLY A 187 -10.36 -9.42 3.27
C GLY A 187 -10.69 -9.00 1.85
N LEU A 188 -11.96 -9.16 1.45
CA LEU A 188 -12.48 -8.74 0.14
C LEU A 188 -12.12 -7.29 -0.21
N MET A 189 -12.12 -6.38 0.76
CA MET A 189 -11.90 -4.96 0.49
C MET A 189 -10.50 -4.67 -0.05
N GLN A 190 -9.50 -5.51 0.25
CA GLN A 190 -8.19 -5.36 -0.39
C GLN A 190 -8.27 -5.56 -1.91
N SER A 191 -8.97 -6.62 -2.35
CA SER A 191 -9.20 -6.89 -3.78
C SER A 191 -10.02 -5.79 -4.45
N VAL A 192 -11.05 -5.27 -3.75
CA VAL A 192 -11.85 -4.14 -4.25
C VAL A 192 -10.98 -2.91 -4.45
N TRP A 193 -10.09 -2.58 -3.52
CA TRP A 193 -9.18 -1.44 -3.64
C TRP A 193 -8.16 -1.60 -4.77
N ALA A 194 -7.51 -2.77 -4.85
CA ALA A 194 -6.56 -3.07 -5.92
C ALA A 194 -7.23 -2.96 -7.29
N TYR A 195 -8.41 -3.57 -7.44
CA TYR A 195 -9.20 -3.52 -8.66
C TYR A 195 -9.63 -2.08 -8.98
N ASP A 196 -10.39 -1.43 -8.10
CA ASP A 196 -11.02 -0.14 -8.38
C ASP A 196 -10.00 0.98 -8.64
N CYS A 197 -8.83 0.93 -7.99
CA CYS A 197 -7.74 1.89 -8.22
C CYS A 197 -6.84 1.53 -9.40
N ARG A 198 -7.03 0.37 -10.04
CA ARG A 198 -6.16 -0.18 -11.12
C ARG A 198 -4.69 -0.27 -10.71
N ALA A 199 -4.44 -0.55 -9.44
CA ALA A 199 -3.13 -0.48 -8.83
C ALA A 199 -2.73 -1.82 -8.24
N HIS A 200 -1.43 -2.09 -8.19
CA HIS A 200 -0.96 -3.13 -7.27
C HIS A 200 -1.31 -2.74 -5.85
N PHE A 201 -1.40 -3.71 -4.94
CA PHE A 201 -1.71 -3.47 -3.54
C PHE A 201 -0.75 -4.26 -2.66
N ILE A 202 -0.23 -3.64 -1.61
CA ILE A 202 0.54 -4.32 -0.56
C ILE A 202 -0.06 -4.04 0.81
N GLY A 203 -0.40 -5.10 1.54
CA GLY A 203 -0.96 -5.04 2.89
C GLY A 203 -0.01 -5.60 3.94
N ALA A 204 0.36 -4.78 4.92
CA ALA A 204 1.03 -5.21 6.14
C ALA A 204 0.03 -5.23 7.31
N VAL A 205 -0.29 -6.43 7.80
CA VAL A 205 -1.35 -6.63 8.80
C VAL A 205 -0.79 -7.22 10.08
N ALA A 206 -0.94 -6.52 11.20
CA ALA A 206 -0.38 -6.95 12.49
C ALA A 206 -0.98 -8.29 12.94
N GLY A 207 -0.12 -9.30 13.11
CA GLY A 207 -0.49 -10.62 13.61
C GLY A 207 -1.35 -11.46 12.67
N ASN A 208 -1.49 -11.07 11.40
CA ASN A 208 -2.33 -11.74 10.42
C ASN A 208 -1.61 -11.87 9.06
N GLU A 209 -2.28 -12.46 8.06
CA GLU A 209 -1.76 -12.58 6.70
C GLU A 209 -1.48 -11.18 6.11
N CYS A 210 -0.23 -10.96 5.72
CA CYS A 210 0.17 -9.88 4.82
C CYS A 210 -0.05 -10.35 3.38
N THR A 211 -0.31 -9.41 2.47
CA THR A 211 -0.77 -9.74 1.12
C THR A 211 -0.17 -8.81 0.08
N VAL A 212 0.01 -9.32 -1.13
CA VAL A 212 0.25 -8.51 -2.33
C VAL A 212 -0.76 -8.93 -3.39
N LEU A 213 -1.43 -7.94 -3.99
CA LEU A 213 -2.43 -8.15 -5.03
C LEU A 213 -2.06 -7.40 -6.31
N ASN A 214 -2.46 -7.97 -7.45
CA ASN A 214 -2.36 -7.32 -8.75
C ASN A 214 -3.55 -6.35 -8.98
N PRO A 215 -3.52 -5.52 -10.04
CA PRO A 215 -4.62 -4.61 -10.39
C PRO A 215 -5.97 -5.27 -10.76
N LEU A 216 -6.03 -6.60 -10.86
CA LEU A 216 -7.28 -7.35 -11.04
C LEU A 216 -7.91 -7.74 -9.69
N GLY A 217 -7.24 -7.44 -8.57
CA GLY A 217 -7.65 -7.86 -7.23
C GLY A 217 -7.28 -9.31 -6.90
N GLU A 218 -6.45 -9.97 -7.72
CA GLU A 218 -5.95 -11.30 -7.42
C GLU A 218 -4.76 -11.23 -6.45
N ARG A 219 -4.77 -12.09 -5.44
CA ARG A 219 -3.67 -12.23 -4.50
C ARG A 219 -2.53 -13.02 -5.12
N ILE A 220 -1.41 -12.33 -5.37
CA ILE A 220 -0.22 -12.90 -6.02
C ILE A 220 0.87 -13.30 -5.02
N ALA A 221 0.85 -12.77 -3.79
CA ALA A 221 1.70 -13.25 -2.70
C ALA A 221 1.00 -13.06 -1.35
N ARG A 222 1.42 -13.87 -0.36
CA ARG A 222 0.92 -13.78 1.01
C ARG A 222 1.90 -14.33 2.03
N SER A 223 1.86 -13.78 3.24
CA SER A 223 2.52 -14.39 4.40
C SER A 223 1.69 -15.58 4.89
N THR A 224 2.14 -16.28 5.94
CA THR A 224 1.44 -17.47 6.45
C THR A 224 1.24 -17.41 7.95
N ASN A 225 0.56 -18.40 8.51
CA ASN A 225 0.41 -18.56 9.96
C ASN A 225 1.73 -18.89 10.67
N TYR A 226 2.79 -19.28 9.94
CA TYR A 226 4.11 -19.58 10.50
C TYR A 226 5.12 -18.45 10.29
N TYR A 227 4.95 -17.69 9.21
CA TYR A 227 5.83 -16.60 8.82
C TYR A 227 5.01 -15.33 8.64
N SER A 228 5.20 -14.36 9.53
CA SER A 228 4.49 -13.10 9.56
C SER A 228 5.08 -12.06 8.60
N TRP A 229 5.68 -12.49 7.50
CA TRP A 229 6.29 -11.64 6.49
C TRP A 229 6.18 -12.26 5.10
N LEU A 230 6.37 -11.44 4.09
CA LEU A 230 6.56 -11.88 2.71
C LEU A 230 7.55 -10.94 2.01
N THR A 231 8.22 -11.46 0.99
CA THR A 231 8.88 -10.67 -0.05
C THR A 231 8.45 -11.20 -1.41
N THR A 232 8.11 -10.33 -2.35
CA THR A 232 7.78 -10.69 -3.73
C THR A 232 8.16 -9.58 -4.70
N GLN A 233 8.31 -9.90 -5.98
CA GLN A 233 8.51 -8.91 -7.02
C GLN A 233 7.22 -8.69 -7.81
N VAL A 234 6.92 -7.43 -8.12
CA VAL A 234 5.82 -7.04 -9.01
C VAL A 234 6.35 -6.17 -10.15
N ASN A 235 5.63 -6.09 -11.26
CA ASN A 235 5.95 -5.18 -12.36
C ASN A 235 4.86 -4.09 -12.45
N LEU A 236 5.25 -2.86 -12.13
CA LEU A 236 4.33 -1.72 -12.11
C LEU A 236 4.10 -1.10 -13.50
N ASP A 237 4.74 -1.60 -14.55
CA ASP A 237 4.48 -1.18 -15.94
C ASP A 237 3.37 -2.04 -16.55
N CYS A 238 2.14 -1.83 -16.07
CA CYS A 238 0.98 -2.62 -16.43
C CYS A 238 -0.30 -1.78 -16.54
N VAL A 239 -1.31 -2.30 -17.24
CA VAL A 239 -2.64 -1.69 -17.38
C VAL A 239 -3.74 -2.75 -17.34
N VAL A 240 -4.95 -2.34 -16.96
CA VAL A 240 -6.15 -3.19 -17.03
C VAL A 240 -7.00 -2.77 -18.23
N ALA A 241 -7.32 -3.73 -19.09
CA ALA A 241 -8.14 -3.53 -20.28
C ALA A 241 -9.37 -4.44 -20.26
N HIS A 242 -10.49 -3.95 -20.78
CA HIS A 242 -11.68 -4.77 -20.99
C HIS A 242 -11.45 -5.75 -22.15
N ILE A 243 -12.06 -6.94 -22.13
CA ILE A 243 -11.85 -7.95 -23.19
C ILE A 243 -12.59 -7.62 -24.49
N ASP A 244 -13.80 -7.06 -24.38
CA ASP A 244 -14.60 -6.70 -25.55
C ASP A 244 -13.91 -5.63 -26.38
N TYR A 245 -14.03 -5.75 -27.71
CA TYR A 245 -13.42 -4.87 -28.72
C TYR A 245 -11.88 -4.82 -28.74
N ASN A 246 -11.20 -5.51 -27.81
CA ASN A 246 -9.74 -5.54 -27.76
C ASN A 246 -9.12 -6.87 -28.23
N ASN A 247 -9.90 -7.95 -28.40
CA ASN A 247 -9.37 -9.28 -28.76
C ASN A 247 -8.42 -9.30 -29.96
N ALA A 248 -8.75 -8.61 -31.06
CA ALA A 248 -7.86 -8.53 -32.22
C ALA A 248 -6.58 -7.72 -31.94
N LYS A 249 -6.69 -6.64 -31.16
CA LYS A 249 -5.58 -5.78 -30.74
C LYS A 249 -4.61 -6.54 -29.83
N PHE A 250 -5.13 -7.31 -28.87
CA PHE A 250 -4.33 -8.18 -28.01
C PHE A 250 -3.55 -9.23 -28.81
N ARG A 251 -4.17 -9.85 -29.82
CA ARG A 251 -3.48 -10.81 -30.70
C ARG A 251 -2.37 -10.13 -31.50
N ALA A 252 -2.62 -8.96 -32.08
CA ALA A 252 -1.61 -8.21 -32.83
C ALA A 252 -0.43 -7.79 -31.94
N MET A 253 -0.71 -7.28 -30.75
CA MET A 253 0.29 -6.95 -29.73
C MET A 253 1.12 -8.17 -29.35
N LYS A 254 0.48 -9.30 -29.06
CA LYS A 254 1.17 -10.54 -28.70
C LYS A 254 1.99 -11.12 -29.86
N GLN A 255 1.53 -10.97 -31.10
CA GLN A 255 2.25 -11.39 -32.30
C GLN A 255 3.50 -10.53 -32.53
N LYS A 256 3.42 -9.21 -32.31
CA LYS A 256 4.56 -8.31 -32.44
C LYS A 256 5.60 -8.50 -31.34
N TYR A 257 5.15 -8.50 -30.07
CA TYR A 257 6.05 -8.43 -28.92
C TYR A 257 6.36 -9.78 -28.27
N GLY A 258 5.59 -10.84 -28.57
CA GLY A 258 5.85 -12.19 -28.08
C GLY A 258 5.97 -12.23 -26.56
N ARG A 259 7.15 -12.61 -26.05
CA ARG A 259 7.45 -12.68 -24.61
C ARG A 259 7.65 -11.31 -23.94
N GLY A 260 7.77 -10.24 -24.72
CA GLY A 260 7.91 -8.87 -24.22
C GLY A 260 6.64 -8.30 -23.58
N VAL A 261 5.49 -8.97 -23.72
CA VAL A 261 4.23 -8.61 -23.07
C VAL A 261 3.62 -9.83 -22.38
N ALA A 262 3.18 -9.67 -21.14
CA ALA A 262 2.41 -10.67 -20.39
C ALA A 262 0.92 -10.33 -20.41
N PHE A 263 0.10 -11.37 -20.34
CA PHE A 263 -1.35 -11.30 -20.40
C PHE A 263 -1.91 -12.19 -19.28
N SER A 264 -2.61 -11.60 -18.31
CA SER A 264 -3.26 -12.33 -17.22
C SER A 264 -4.77 -12.13 -17.29
N ASP A 265 -5.51 -13.23 -17.32
CA ASP A 265 -6.97 -13.26 -17.24
C ASP A 265 -7.35 -13.98 -15.93
N PRO A 266 -8.01 -13.31 -14.98
CA PRO A 266 -8.43 -13.93 -13.73
C PRO A 266 -9.61 -14.90 -13.93
N GLY A 267 -10.20 -14.91 -15.14
CA GLY A 267 -11.47 -15.56 -15.43
C GLY A 267 -12.65 -14.80 -14.82
N TYR A 268 -13.82 -14.92 -15.45
CA TYR A 268 -15.11 -14.42 -14.94
C TYR A 268 -15.22 -12.91 -14.65
N LEU A 269 -14.16 -12.11 -14.84
CA LEU A 269 -14.14 -10.67 -14.54
C LEU A 269 -14.35 -9.78 -15.78
N GLY A 270 -14.18 -10.32 -16.99
CA GLY A 270 -14.34 -9.55 -18.24
C GLY A 270 -13.22 -8.55 -18.52
N CYS A 271 -12.12 -8.60 -17.77
CA CYS A 271 -10.96 -7.75 -17.99
C CYS A 271 -9.66 -8.50 -17.73
N VAL A 272 -8.58 -7.98 -18.29
CA VAL A 272 -7.26 -8.61 -18.32
C VAL A 272 -6.20 -7.61 -17.91
N LEU A 273 -5.13 -8.13 -17.29
CA LEU A 273 -3.94 -7.37 -16.97
C LEU A 273 -2.92 -7.55 -18.10
N LEU A 274 -2.50 -6.43 -18.68
CA LEU A 274 -1.41 -6.38 -19.64
C LEU A 274 -0.19 -5.81 -18.93
N THR A 275 0.94 -6.50 -19.06
CA THR A 275 2.19 -6.08 -18.42
C THR A 275 3.30 -6.04 -19.44
N ASN A 276 4.08 -4.96 -19.44
CA ASN A 276 5.26 -4.82 -20.30
C ASN A 276 6.50 -5.41 -19.62
N GLU A 277 7.16 -6.35 -20.29
CA GLU A 277 8.36 -7.04 -19.80
C GLU A 277 9.67 -6.52 -20.43
N MET A 278 9.59 -5.47 -21.28
CA MET A 278 10.71 -4.92 -22.06
C MET A 278 11.24 -3.58 -21.50
N ASP A 279 12.53 -3.31 -21.69
CA ASP A 279 13.19 -2.12 -21.13
C ASP A 279 13.12 -0.86 -22.03
N GLY A 280 12.69 -0.98 -23.29
CA GLY A 280 12.74 0.11 -24.29
C GLY A 280 11.40 0.78 -24.65
N ILE A 281 10.29 0.32 -24.06
CA ILE A 281 8.94 0.84 -24.28
C ILE A 281 8.16 0.73 -22.97
N THR A 282 7.08 1.47 -22.82
CA THR A 282 6.17 1.44 -21.67
C THR A 282 4.83 0.81 -22.04
N MET A 283 4.08 0.32 -21.05
CA MET A 283 2.74 -0.20 -21.30
C MET A 283 1.80 0.87 -21.87
N PRO A 284 1.79 2.14 -21.42
CA PRO A 284 1.05 3.23 -22.09
C PRO A 284 1.40 3.43 -23.56
N GLU A 285 2.68 3.33 -23.95
CA GLU A 285 3.09 3.43 -25.36
C GLU A 285 2.57 2.24 -26.19
N ILE A 286 2.62 1.02 -25.63
CA ILE A 286 2.05 -0.16 -26.28
C ILE A 286 0.54 -0.03 -26.43
N VAL A 287 -0.16 0.47 -25.40
CA VAL A 287 -1.61 0.74 -25.47
C VAL A 287 -1.91 1.72 -26.60
N ALA A 288 -1.17 2.82 -26.71
CA ALA A 288 -1.34 3.79 -27.78
C ALA A 288 -1.07 3.19 -29.16
N GLU A 289 -0.03 2.36 -29.31
CA GLU A 289 0.34 1.72 -30.58
C GLU A 289 -0.77 0.81 -31.12
N PHE A 290 -1.40 0.01 -30.25
CA PHE A 290 -2.44 -0.95 -30.63
C PHE A 290 -3.86 -0.41 -30.43
N GLU A 291 -3.99 0.87 -30.04
CA GLU A 291 -5.25 1.54 -29.73
C GLU A 291 -6.10 0.73 -28.73
N ILE A 292 -5.46 0.13 -27.72
CA ILE A 292 -6.14 -0.72 -26.72
C ILE A 292 -7.05 0.16 -25.87
N GLU A 293 -8.34 -0.20 -25.80
CA GLU A 293 -9.29 0.49 -24.93
C GLU A 293 -9.09 0.00 -23.48
N LEU A 294 -8.74 0.92 -22.57
CA LEU A 294 -8.56 0.57 -21.16
C LEU A 294 -9.91 0.36 -20.47
N LEU A 295 -9.88 -0.31 -19.31
CA LEU A 295 -11.09 -0.67 -18.59
C LEU A 295 -11.95 0.55 -18.20
N ASP A 296 -11.31 1.63 -17.72
CA ASP A 296 -12.02 2.83 -17.31
C ASP A 296 -12.60 3.61 -18.51
N ASP A 297 -11.92 3.58 -19.66
CA ASP A 297 -12.41 4.17 -20.91
C ASP A 297 -13.64 3.41 -21.43
N TYR A 298 -13.59 2.08 -21.39
CA TYR A 298 -14.73 1.24 -21.74
C TYR A 298 -15.94 1.55 -20.84
N TRP A 299 -15.74 1.65 -19.52
CA TRP A 299 -16.82 2.02 -18.60
C TRP A 299 -17.37 3.42 -18.85
N ALA A 300 -16.49 4.40 -19.09
CA ALA A 300 -16.92 5.75 -19.42
C ALA A 300 -17.78 5.77 -20.70
N ARG A 301 -17.37 5.03 -21.74
CA ARG A 301 -18.15 4.89 -22.98
C ARG A 301 -19.50 4.20 -22.74
N ALA A 302 -19.52 3.13 -21.94
CA ALA A 302 -20.76 2.42 -21.60
C ALA A 302 -21.74 3.30 -20.82
N LEU A 303 -21.25 4.06 -19.83
CA LEU A 303 -22.05 4.99 -19.05
C LEU A 303 -22.60 6.14 -19.90
N LYS A 304 -21.79 6.69 -20.82
CA LYS A 304 -22.24 7.70 -21.78
C LYS A 304 -23.36 7.15 -22.67
N HIS A 305 -23.16 5.95 -23.23
CA HIS A 305 -24.18 5.29 -24.05
C HIS A 305 -25.48 5.06 -23.27
N ARG A 306 -25.39 4.61 -22.01
CA ARG A 306 -26.57 4.46 -21.13
C ARG A 306 -27.29 5.79 -20.94
N ALA A 307 -26.59 6.88 -20.66
CA ALA A 307 -27.20 8.19 -20.42
C ALA A 307 -28.00 8.69 -21.64
N GLU A 308 -27.54 8.38 -22.85
CA GLU A 308 -28.22 8.72 -24.11
C GLU A 308 -29.43 7.81 -24.43
N ASN A 309 -29.53 6.65 -23.77
CA ASN A 309 -30.51 5.60 -24.07
C ASN A 309 -31.28 5.14 -22.81
N THR A 310 -31.35 5.99 -21.78
CA THR A 310 -32.19 5.74 -20.60
C THR A 310 -33.63 6.11 -20.94
N GLU A 311 -34.59 5.28 -20.51
CA GLU A 311 -36.02 5.55 -20.67
C GLU A 311 -36.41 6.94 -20.11
N PRO A 312 -37.39 7.62 -20.70
CA PRO A 312 -37.88 8.91 -20.19
C PRO A 312 -38.53 8.80 -18.81
#